data_AF-A0A1B1LTQ3-F1
#
_entry.id   AF-A0A1B1LTQ3-F1
#
_cell.length_a   1.000
_cell.length_b   1.000
_cell.length_c   1.000
_cell.angle_alpha   90.00
_cell.angle_beta   90.00
_cell.angle_gamma   90.00
#
_symmetry.space_group_name_H-M   'P 1'
#
loop_
_entity.id
_entity.type
_entity.pdbx_description
1 polymer ?
#
loop_
_entity_poly.entity_id
_entity_poly.type
_entity_poly.pdbx_seq_one_letter_code
_entity_poly.pdbx_strand_id
1 'polypeptide(L)' 'VPFCKGLDVIQQAQSGTGKTATFCSGILQQLDYTFIECQALVLAPTRELAQQIEKVMRALGDYLGV' A
#
# COMPACT_ATOMS: atom_id res chain seq x y z
N VAL A 1 -10.92 7.29 -8.45
CA VAL A 1 -10.23 6.25 -7.65
C VAL A 1 -10.64 6.37 -6.19
N PRO A 2 -11.51 5.48 -5.67
CA PRO A 2 -12.00 5.56 -4.29
C PRO A 2 -10.89 5.49 -3.23
N PHE A 3 -9.78 4.80 -3.54
CA PHE A 3 -8.56 4.76 -2.72
C PHE A 3 -7.91 6.13 -2.46
N CYS A 4 -8.01 7.11 -3.36
CA CYS A 4 -7.44 8.44 -3.15
C CYS A 4 -8.38 9.38 -2.36
N LYS A 5 -9.57 8.89 -2.00
CA LYS A 5 -10.60 9.68 -1.31
C LYS A 5 -10.80 9.26 0.15
N GLY A 6 -9.96 8.35 0.66
CA GLY A 6 -10.09 7.83 2.03
C GLY A 6 -11.36 7.01 2.27
N LEU A 7 -11.97 6.46 1.20
CA LEU A 7 -13.16 5.63 1.32
C LEU A 7 -12.77 4.17 1.50
N ASP A 8 -13.62 3.40 2.18
CA ASP A 8 -13.47 1.95 2.28
C ASP A 8 -13.65 1.29 0.91
N VAL A 9 -12.75 0.35 0.57
CA VAL A 9 -12.73 -0.30 -0.74
C VAL A 9 -12.52 -1.80 -0.60
N ILE A 10 -13.36 -2.57 -1.29
CA ILE A 10 -13.10 -3.99 -1.57
C ILE A 10 -12.48 -4.08 -2.96
N GLN A 11 -11.20 -4.46 -3.03
CA GLN A 11 -10.50 -4.65 -4.30
C GLN A 11 -10.49 -6.13 -4.69
N GLN A 12 -11.15 -6.46 -5.79
CA GLN A 12 -11.09 -7.78 -6.41
C GLN A 12 -10.37 -7.68 -7.76
N ALA A 13 -9.43 -8.57 -8.01
CA ALA A 13 -8.77 -8.67 -9.31
C ALA A 13 -8.20 -10.09 -9.49
N GLN A 14 -7.73 -10.42 -10.69
CA GLN A 14 -7.06 -11.70 -10.96
C GLN A 14 -5.63 -11.70 -10.36
N SER A 15 -5.05 -12.88 -10.17
CA SER A 15 -3.64 -12.97 -9.75
C SER A 15 -2.72 -12.29 -10.77
N GLY A 16 -1.68 -11.61 -10.31
CA GLY A 16 -0.72 -10.91 -11.18
C GLY A 16 -1.17 -9.56 -11.74
N THR A 17 -2.38 -9.08 -11.45
CA THR A 17 -2.90 -7.82 -12.05
C THR A 17 -2.65 -6.56 -11.19
N GLY A 18 -1.56 -6.53 -10.41
CA GLY A 18 -1.13 -5.29 -9.73
C GLY A 18 -1.95 -4.85 -8.51
N LYS A 19 -2.71 -5.74 -7.87
CA LYS A 19 -3.46 -5.40 -6.63
C LYS A 19 -2.56 -4.80 -5.55
N THR A 20 -1.40 -5.43 -5.32
CA THR A 20 -0.44 -4.97 -4.31
C THR A 20 0.03 -3.55 -4.56
N ALA A 21 0.46 -3.26 -5.79
CA ALA A 21 0.91 -1.92 -6.15
C ALA A 21 -0.21 -0.88 -6.01
N THR A 22 -1.46 -1.26 -6.33
CA THR A 22 -2.61 -0.35 -6.23
C THR A 22 -2.87 0.09 -4.79
N PHE A 23 -2.96 -0.85 -3.84
CA PHE A 23 -3.25 -0.48 -2.45
C PHE A 23 -2.02 0.18 -1.78
N CYS A 24 -0.79 -0.26 -2.10
CA CYS A 24 0.42 0.40 -1.59
C CYS A 24 0.50 1.86 -2.04
N SER A 25 0.25 2.13 -3.33
CA SER A 25 0.19 3.51 -3.84
C SER A 25 -0.92 4.32 -3.19
N GLY A 26 -2.08 3.71 -2.94
CA GLY A 26 -3.18 4.36 -2.23
C GLY A 26 -2.83 4.73 -0.79
N ILE A 27 -2.13 3.85 -0.07
CA ILE A 27 -1.64 4.12 1.29
C ILE A 27 -0.65 5.28 1.27
N LEU A 28 0.39 5.21 0.43
CA LEU A 28 1.44 6.24 0.34
C LEU A 28 0.87 7.63 0.01
N GLN A 29 -0.17 7.70 -0.83
CA GLN A 29 -0.84 8.97 -1.15
C GLN A 29 -1.65 9.57 0.02
N GLN A 30 -1.98 8.79 1.04
CA GLN A 30 -2.76 9.24 2.20
C GLN A 30 -1.89 9.53 3.44
N LEU A 31 -0.62 9.11 3.44
CA LEU A 31 0.27 9.33 4.57
C LEU A 31 0.58 10.82 4.74
N ASP A 32 0.59 11.28 5.98
CA ASP A 32 1.13 12.59 6.34
C ASP A 32 2.58 12.44 6.80
N TYR A 33 3.50 12.82 5.92
CA TYR A 33 4.94 12.72 6.14
C TYR A 33 5.51 13.72 7.16
N THR A 34 4.68 14.59 7.73
CA THR A 34 5.10 15.47 8.84
C THR A 34 5.09 14.77 10.19
N PHE A 35 4.40 13.63 10.31
CA PHE A 35 4.30 12.85 11.56
C PHE A 35 5.11 11.54 11.48
N ILE A 36 5.95 11.29 12.50
CA ILE A 36 6.76 10.07 12.63
C ILE A 36 6.06 9.09 13.57
N GLU A 37 4.97 8.50 13.08
CA GLU A 37 4.19 7.48 13.81
C GLU A 37 3.61 6.43 12.86
N CYS A 38 3.06 5.35 13.42
CA CYS A 38 2.42 4.30 12.62
C CYS A 38 1.06 4.79 12.11
N GLN A 39 0.98 5.11 10.81
CA GLN A 39 -0.23 5.65 10.18
C GLN A 39 -1.00 4.62 9.32
N ALA A 40 -0.38 3.49 8.97
CA ALA A 40 -0.99 2.46 8.15
C ALA A 40 -0.59 1.06 8.61
N LEU A 41 -1.56 0.13 8.64
CA LEU A 41 -1.35 -1.27 8.97
C LEU A 41 -1.81 -2.14 7.79
N VAL A 42 -0.91 -2.99 7.30
CA VAL A 42 -1.22 -3.99 6.27
C VAL A 42 -1.12 -5.38 6.89
N LEU A 43 -2.21 -6.13 6.82
CA LEU A 43 -2.27 -7.51 7.30
C LEU A 43 -2.10 -8.48 6.12
N ALA A 44 -1.25 -9.49 6.31
CA ALA A 44 -1.03 -10.55 5.33
C ALA A 44 -1.16 -11.91 6.03
N PRO A 45 -1.65 -12.95 5.33
CA PRO A 45 -1.90 -14.25 5.94
C PRO A 45 -0.62 -15.08 6.16
N THR A 46 0.48 -14.73 5.50
CA THR A 46 1.78 -15.40 5.67
C THR A 46 2.92 -14.38 5.73
N ARG A 47 4.05 -14.80 6.32
CA ARG A 47 5.25 -13.96 6.45
C ARG A 47 5.85 -13.62 5.08
N GLU A 48 5.83 -14.56 4.16
CA GLU A 48 6.38 -14.42 2.82
C GLU A 48 5.59 -13.38 2.03
N LEU A 49 4.26 -13.38 2.16
CA LEU A 49 3.41 -12.36 1.53
C LEU A 49 3.62 -10.98 2.15
N ALA A 50 3.76 -10.90 3.48
CA ALA A 50 4.10 -9.63 4.15
C ALA A 50 5.42 -9.05 3.61
N GLN A 51 6.45 -9.88 3.45
CA GLN A 51 7.74 -9.46 2.89
C GLN A 51 7.63 -9.03 1.43
N GLN A 52 6.79 -9.68 0.62
CA GLN A 52 6.55 -9.26 -0.77
C GLN A 52 5.87 -7.89 -0.84
N ILE A 53 4.87 -7.66 0.01
CA ILE A 53 4.17 -6.37 0.10
C ILE A 53 5.15 -5.27 0.52
N GLU A 54 5.98 -5.53 1.53
CA GLU A 54 6.97 -4.57 2.04
C GLU A 54 7.96 -4.14 0.95
N LYS A 55 8.47 -5.07 0.14
CA LYS A 55 9.33 -4.75 -1.01
C LYS A 55 8.65 -3.83 -2.02
N VAL A 56 7.37 -4.07 -2.32
CA VAL A 56 6.59 -3.22 -3.23
C VAL A 56 6.38 -1.83 -2.62
N MET A 57 6.06 -1.76 -1.31
CA MET A 57 5.87 -0.49 -0.61
C MET A 57 7.15 0.35 -0.65
N ARG A 58 8.31 -0.24 -0.37
CA ARG A 58 9.61 0.46 -0.46
C ARG A 58 9.93 0.95 -1.86
N ALA A 59 9.81 0.08 -2.86
CA ALA A 59 10.11 0.44 -4.24
C ALA A 59 9.23 1.60 -4.74
N LEU A 60 7.95 1.64 -4.32
CA LEU A 60 7.06 2.75 -4.62
C LEU A 60 7.41 4.01 -3.83
N GLY A 61 7.75 3.89 -2.54
CA GLY A 61 8.20 5.01 -1.71
C GLY A 61 9.45 5.67 -2.28
N ASP A 62 10.47 4.87 -2.61
CA ASP A 62 11.71 5.32 -3.23
C ASP A 62 11.45 6.07 -4.56
N TYR A 63 10.52 5.57 -5.39
CA TYR A 63 10.13 6.22 -6.64
C TYR A 63 9.39 7.55 -6.43
N LEU A 64 8.57 7.64 -5.38
CA LEU A 64 7.80 8.83 -5.02
C LEU A 64 8.62 9.85 -4.21
N GLY A 65 9.80 9.47 -3.72
CA GLY A 65 10.67 10.32 -2.89
C GLY A 65 10.16 10.50 -1.47
N VAL A 66 9.50 9.47 -0.92
CA VAL A 66 8.84 9.48 0.40
C VAL A 66 9.27 8.33 1.29
#